data_AF-A0A822Y5M3-F1
#
_entry.id   AF-A0A822Y5M3-F1
#
_cell.length_a   1.000
_cell.length_b   1.000
_cell.length_c   1.000
_cell.angle_alpha   90.00
_cell.angle_beta   90.00
_cell.angle_gamma   90.00
#
_symmetry.space_group_name_H-M   'P 1'
#
loop_
_entity.id
_entity.type
_entity.pdbx_description
1 polymer ?
#
loop_
_entity_poly.entity_id
_entity_poly.type
_entity_poly.pdbx_seq_one_letter_code
_entity_poly.pdbx_strand_id
1 'polypeptide(L)'
;MEIGSSLTVCNSIQLWRFSSRPNHCKWRALSSSRFPLNYSIHVSNSSISRVFNCKACLKDNKIFAAETKSMPGECFKEFELSSLTALSSLDGRYWGKVKDLAPFMSEYGLIRFRVLVEVKWLIKLSQIPEVKEVPNFSEEAQSFLQGVIDGFSMRDALDIKNIEKMTNHDVKAVEYFLKQKCQSHSEISKVIEFFHFACTSEDINNLAHALILKEALNSVLFPVMDELIEAFCNMAKKNAHIPMLSRTHGQTAPPTTLGKEMAIFATRLSKERQDISQIGLLGKFAGAIGNYNAHLVAYPDIYWLSIAEEFVKSLGLSFNPYVTQGYMGLYIFGLL
;
A
#
# COMPACT_ATOMS: atom_id res chain seq x y z
N MET A 1 0.73 2.43 65.97
CA MET A 1 1.46 1.70 64.93
C MET A 1 1.38 2.52 63.66
N GLU A 2 2.38 3.38 63.47
CA GLU A 2 2.66 3.99 62.19
C GLU A 2 3.22 2.91 61.26
N ILE A 3 2.66 2.81 60.05
CA ILE A 3 3.39 2.34 58.88
C ILE A 3 3.00 3.31 57.76
N GLY A 4 3.95 4.17 57.40
CA GLY A 4 3.82 5.06 56.26
C GLY A 4 3.87 4.29 54.94
N SER A 5 3.08 4.75 53.98
CA SER A 5 3.38 4.57 52.56
C SER A 5 2.82 5.78 51.80
N SER A 6 3.70 6.78 51.67
CA SER A 6 3.63 7.79 50.63
C SER A 6 3.65 7.07 49.28
N LEU A 7 2.49 6.93 48.64
CA LEU A 7 2.38 6.67 47.21
C LEU A 7 2.08 8.01 46.54
N THR A 8 3.15 8.77 46.32
CA THR A 8 3.19 9.87 45.37
C THR A 8 2.84 9.29 44.01
N VAL A 9 1.58 9.46 43.57
CA VAL A 9 1.18 9.15 42.21
C VAL A 9 2.04 10.02 41.30
N CYS A 10 2.96 9.37 40.56
CA CYS A 10 3.81 9.99 39.57
C CYS A 10 2.99 10.90 38.67
N ASN A 11 3.17 12.21 38.85
CA ASN A 11 2.60 13.27 38.02
C ASN A 11 3.37 13.41 36.69
N SER A 12 3.81 12.28 36.11
CA SER A 12 4.66 12.22 34.93
C SER A 12 4.06 11.27 33.90
N ILE A 13 2.82 11.54 33.48
CA ILE A 13 2.48 11.31 32.08
C ILE A 13 3.09 12.51 31.36
N GLN A 14 4.34 12.38 30.92
CA GLN A 14 4.91 13.28 29.92
C GLN A 14 4.00 13.19 28.70
N LEU A 15 3.13 14.19 28.55
CA LEU A 15 2.57 14.55 27.26
C LEU A 15 3.75 14.88 26.36
N TRP A 16 4.17 13.90 25.56
CA TRP A 16 5.13 14.12 24.49
C TRP A 16 4.48 15.05 23.47
N ARG A 17 4.75 16.35 23.62
CA ARG A 17 4.48 17.34 22.58
C ARG A 17 5.37 16.99 21.38
N PHE A 18 4.77 16.59 20.27
CA PHE A 18 5.47 16.47 19.00
C PHE A 18 5.96 17.86 18.56
N SER A 19 7.28 18.10 18.64
CA SER A 19 7.92 19.19 17.91
C SER A 19 8.38 18.70 16.56
N SER A 20 7.85 19.29 15.49
CA SER A 20 8.25 19.10 14.11
C SER A 20 9.63 19.69 13.84
N ARG A 21 10.65 18.83 13.64
CA ARG A 21 11.82 19.02 12.74
C ARG A 21 12.83 17.85 12.89
N PRO A 22 13.41 17.33 11.79
CA PRO A 22 14.36 16.23 11.84
C PRO A 22 15.78 16.76 12.04
N ASN A 23 16.54 16.18 12.97
CA ASN A 23 17.99 16.34 13.01
C ASN A 23 18.68 14.97 13.05
N HIS A 24 19.69 14.88 12.20
CA HIS A 24 20.52 13.74 11.87
C HIS A 24 21.10 13.00 13.09
N CYS A 25 21.00 11.67 13.08
CA CYS A 25 21.89 10.80 13.86
C CYS A 25 22.50 9.72 12.97
N LYS A 26 23.82 9.82 12.82
CA LYS A 26 24.72 8.86 12.17
C LYS A 26 24.80 7.58 13.00
N TRP A 27 24.65 6.42 12.37
CA TRP A 27 25.06 5.13 12.95
C TRP A 27 26.28 4.60 12.22
N ARG A 28 27.38 4.45 12.99
CA ARG A 28 28.62 3.78 12.56
C ARG A 28 28.39 2.27 12.52
N ALA A 29 28.75 1.65 11.41
CA ALA A 29 28.83 0.20 11.27
C ALA A 29 29.98 -0.38 12.10
N LEU A 30 29.71 -1.46 12.84
CA LEU A 30 30.72 -2.36 13.37
C LEU A 30 30.77 -3.60 12.49
N SER A 31 31.97 -3.87 11.98
CA SER A 31 32.37 -5.01 11.17
C SER A 31 32.39 -6.31 11.97
N SER A 32 31.96 -7.42 11.36
CA SER A 32 32.51 -8.74 11.71
C SER A 32 32.35 -9.76 10.58
N SER A 33 33.51 -10.15 10.04
CA SER A 33 33.96 -11.49 9.64
C SER A 33 33.18 -12.32 8.59
N ARG A 34 33.91 -12.55 7.50
CA ARG A 34 33.78 -13.61 6.47
C ARG A 34 33.73 -15.03 7.08
N PHE A 35 32.94 -15.92 6.48
CA PHE A 35 33.31 -17.31 6.19
C PHE A 35 32.57 -17.82 4.94
N PRO A 36 33.21 -18.62 4.06
CA PRO A 36 32.65 -19.05 2.78
C PRO A 36 32.04 -20.45 2.87
N LEU A 37 30.99 -20.72 2.10
CA LEU A 37 30.54 -22.10 1.83
C LEU A 37 30.21 -22.23 0.34
N ASN A 38 31.15 -22.85 -0.36
CA ASN A 38 30.98 -23.44 -1.68
C ASN A 38 29.95 -24.57 -1.60
N TYR A 39 28.94 -24.55 -2.45
CA TYR A 39 28.20 -25.75 -2.83
C TYR A 39 28.00 -25.78 -4.34
N SER A 40 28.79 -26.63 -5.00
CA SER A 40 28.61 -27.05 -6.38
C SER A 40 27.58 -28.17 -6.41
N ILE A 41 26.50 -28.02 -7.18
CA ILE A 41 25.61 -29.13 -7.51
C ILE A 41 25.85 -29.52 -8.96
N HIS A 42 26.37 -30.73 -9.14
CA HIS A 42 26.55 -31.39 -10.43
C HIS A 42 25.18 -31.72 -11.05
N VAL A 43 25.03 -31.33 -12.31
CA VAL A 43 23.97 -31.78 -13.21
C VAL A 43 24.30 -33.19 -13.69
N SER A 44 23.40 -34.16 -13.47
CA SER A 44 23.44 -35.46 -14.12
C SER A 44 22.22 -35.63 -15.02
N ASN A 45 22.47 -35.72 -16.33
CA ASN A 45 21.51 -36.12 -17.35
C ASN A 45 21.11 -37.59 -17.15
N SER A 46 19.81 -37.85 -17.04
CA SER A 46 19.25 -39.17 -17.38
C SER A 46 17.87 -39.01 -18.00
N SER A 47 17.82 -39.20 -19.30
CA SER A 47 16.65 -39.37 -20.15
C SER A 47 15.90 -40.67 -19.82
N ILE A 48 14.64 -40.56 -19.37
CA ILE A 48 13.67 -41.67 -19.44
C ILE A 48 12.33 -41.11 -19.93
N SER A 49 12.02 -41.43 -21.17
CA SER A 49 10.73 -41.29 -21.81
C SER A 49 9.73 -42.28 -21.21
N ARG A 50 8.61 -41.79 -20.67
CA ARG A 50 7.38 -42.60 -20.50
C ARG A 50 6.16 -41.78 -20.94
N VAL A 51 5.78 -42.04 -22.19
CA VAL A 51 4.49 -41.68 -22.78
C VAL A 51 3.42 -42.53 -22.11
N PHE A 52 2.50 -41.91 -21.37
CA PHE A 52 1.27 -42.56 -20.93
C PHE A 52 0.18 -42.30 -21.98
N ASN A 53 -0.06 -43.30 -22.82
CA ASN A 53 -1.23 -43.39 -23.69
C ASN A 53 -2.39 -44.00 -22.89
N CYS A 54 -3.44 -43.22 -22.65
CA CYS A 54 -4.75 -43.76 -22.25
C CYS A 54 -5.74 -43.54 -23.39
N LYS A 55 -5.93 -44.58 -24.22
CA LYS A 55 -7.12 -44.76 -25.05
C LYS A 55 -8.19 -45.43 -24.18
N ALA A 56 -9.32 -44.75 -23.94
CA ALA A 56 -10.54 -45.40 -23.47
C ALA A 56 -11.78 -44.71 -24.08
N CYS A 57 -12.48 -45.52 -24.88
CA CYS A 57 -13.86 -45.47 -25.37
C CYS A 57 -14.69 -44.18 -25.24
N LEU A 58 -15.04 -43.66 -26.42
CA LEU A 58 -16.31 -42.97 -26.69
C LEU A 58 -17.48 -43.86 -26.22
N LYS A 59 -18.26 -43.36 -25.25
CA LYS A 59 -19.64 -43.80 -25.00
C LYS A 59 -20.51 -42.55 -24.92
N ASP A 60 -21.62 -42.64 -25.64
CA ASP A 60 -22.65 -41.63 -25.81
C ASP A 60 -23.13 -41.07 -24.47
N ASN A 61 -22.72 -39.84 -24.14
CA ASN A 61 -23.41 -39.05 -23.14
C ASN A 61 -24.46 -38.21 -23.85
N LYS A 62 -25.70 -38.71 -23.83
CA LYS A 62 -26.91 -37.91 -24.00
C LYS A 62 -26.77 -36.67 -23.12
N ILE A 63 -26.58 -35.51 -23.75
CA ILE A 63 -26.72 -34.22 -23.11
C ILE A 63 -28.19 -34.11 -22.70
N PHE A 64 -28.46 -34.34 -21.42
CA PHE A 64 -29.68 -33.80 -20.81
C PHE A 64 -29.51 -32.28 -20.86
N ALA A 65 -30.17 -31.65 -21.82
CA ALA A 65 -30.42 -30.22 -21.80
C ALA A 65 -31.15 -29.94 -20.47
N ALA A 66 -30.42 -29.44 -19.48
CA ALA A 66 -31.05 -28.86 -18.31
C ALA A 66 -31.85 -27.67 -18.83
N GLU A 67 -33.18 -27.82 -18.80
CA GLU A 67 -34.12 -26.73 -19.00
C GLU A 67 -33.70 -25.59 -18.06
N THR A 68 -33.11 -24.54 -18.62
CA THR A 68 -33.05 -23.25 -17.95
C THR A 68 -34.50 -22.85 -17.73
N LYS A 69 -35.00 -23.05 -16.51
CA LYS A 69 -36.26 -22.44 -16.08
C LYS A 69 -36.14 -20.95 -16.36
N SER A 70 -36.82 -20.51 -17.41
CA SER A 70 -37.02 -19.10 -17.69
C SER A 70 -37.70 -18.52 -16.46
N MET A 71 -36.99 -17.69 -15.70
CA MET A 71 -37.63 -16.91 -14.66
C MET A 71 -38.75 -16.09 -15.31
N PRO A 72 -39.93 -15.98 -14.68
CA PRO A 72 -41.02 -15.18 -15.23
C PRO A 72 -40.51 -13.76 -15.45
N GLY A 73 -40.91 -13.15 -16.57
CA GLY A 73 -40.48 -11.82 -16.98
C GLY A 73 -40.85 -10.76 -15.95
N GLU A 74 -39.96 -10.53 -14.99
CA GLU A 74 -39.85 -9.27 -14.30
C GLU A 74 -38.78 -8.45 -15.02
N CYS A 75 -39.19 -7.26 -15.44
CA CYS A 75 -38.32 -6.21 -15.94
C CYS A 75 -37.14 -6.07 -14.98
N PHE A 76 -35.94 -6.51 -15.40
CA PHE A 76 -34.70 -6.10 -14.74
C PHE A 76 -34.63 -4.58 -14.88
N LYS A 77 -35.20 -3.87 -13.92
CA LYS A 77 -34.88 -2.46 -13.73
C LYS A 77 -33.37 -2.41 -13.59
N GLU A 78 -32.73 -1.62 -14.43
CA GLU A 78 -31.31 -1.33 -14.30
C GLU A 78 -31.12 -0.72 -12.90
N PHE A 79 -30.55 -1.50 -11.98
CA PHE A 79 -30.32 -1.05 -10.62
C PHE A 79 -29.09 -0.15 -10.64
N GLU A 80 -29.30 1.16 -10.62
CA GLU A 80 -28.22 2.11 -10.43
C GLU A 80 -27.60 1.94 -9.04
N LEU A 81 -26.27 2.13 -8.96
CA LEU A 81 -25.56 2.08 -7.69
C LEU A 81 -25.97 3.25 -6.80
N SER A 82 -26.51 2.93 -5.63
CA SER A 82 -26.92 3.85 -4.57
C SER A 82 -26.57 3.23 -3.22
N SER A 83 -26.68 4.00 -2.13
CA SER A 83 -26.43 3.47 -0.79
C SER A 83 -27.36 2.31 -0.38
N LEU A 84 -28.56 2.23 -0.97
CA LEU A 84 -29.54 1.16 -0.71
C LEU A 84 -29.32 -0.08 -1.58
N THR A 85 -28.71 0.10 -2.76
CA THR A 85 -28.46 -0.98 -3.74
C THR A 85 -27.03 -1.50 -3.70
N ALA A 86 -26.14 -0.85 -2.94
CA ALA A 86 -24.77 -1.29 -2.71
C ALA A 86 -24.72 -2.68 -2.05
N LEU A 87 -23.95 -3.59 -2.63
CA LEU A 87 -23.75 -4.95 -2.11
C LEU A 87 -22.95 -4.94 -0.80
N SER A 88 -21.91 -4.13 -0.74
CA SER A 88 -21.10 -3.93 0.46
C SER A 88 -21.76 -2.90 1.37
N SER A 89 -21.89 -3.23 2.65
CA SER A 89 -22.39 -2.29 3.65
C SER A 89 -21.47 -1.08 3.86
N LEU A 90 -20.18 -1.19 3.50
CA LEU A 90 -19.22 -0.08 3.58
C LEU A 90 -19.53 1.03 2.58
N ASP A 91 -20.00 0.66 1.39
CA ASP A 91 -20.37 1.61 0.32
C ASP A 91 -21.85 2.03 0.38
N GLY A 92 -22.62 1.43 1.31
CA GLY A 92 -24.03 1.72 1.54
C GLY A 92 -24.29 2.23 2.95
N ARG A 93 -24.84 1.35 3.80
CA ARG A 93 -25.28 1.66 5.17
C ARG A 93 -24.24 2.42 6.01
N TYR A 94 -22.96 2.09 5.87
CA TYR A 94 -21.88 2.65 6.68
C TYR A 94 -21.01 3.66 5.93
N TRP A 95 -21.41 4.08 4.72
CA TRP A 95 -20.63 5.03 3.92
C TRP A 95 -20.23 6.28 4.70
N GLY A 96 -21.16 6.88 5.45
CA GLY A 96 -20.87 8.05 6.28
C GLY A 96 -19.80 7.85 7.36
N LYS A 97 -19.41 6.61 7.67
CA LYS A 97 -18.35 6.26 8.63
C LYS A 97 -16.99 5.97 7.98
N VAL A 98 -16.97 5.65 6.68
CA VAL A 98 -15.75 5.18 5.98
C VAL A 98 -15.43 5.97 4.71
N LYS A 99 -16.29 6.92 4.30
CA LYS A 99 -16.12 7.72 3.07
C LYS A 99 -14.76 8.42 2.97
N ASP A 100 -14.12 8.72 4.10
CA ASP A 100 -12.83 9.42 4.13
C ASP A 100 -11.67 8.49 3.68
N LEU A 101 -11.89 7.17 3.61
CA LEU A 101 -10.98 6.22 2.98
C LEU A 101 -11.08 6.22 1.45
N ALA A 102 -12.21 6.67 0.89
CA ALA A 102 -12.49 6.57 -0.55
C ALA A 102 -11.48 7.29 -1.45
N PRO A 103 -10.90 8.45 -1.10
CA PRO A 103 -9.84 9.07 -1.90
C PRO A 103 -8.57 8.20 -2.06
N PHE A 104 -8.41 7.17 -1.23
CA PHE A 104 -7.23 6.31 -1.21
C PHE A 104 -7.56 4.85 -1.59
N MET A 105 -8.56 4.25 -0.95
CA MET A 105 -8.86 2.82 -1.02
C MET A 105 -9.96 2.46 -2.05
N SER A 106 -10.29 3.38 -2.95
CA SER A 106 -11.18 3.11 -4.09
C SER A 106 -10.41 2.89 -5.38
N GLU A 107 -11.11 2.49 -6.44
CA GLU A 107 -10.55 2.46 -7.81
C GLU A 107 -9.98 3.83 -8.22
N TYR A 108 -10.65 4.93 -7.86
CA TYR A 108 -10.14 6.28 -8.08
C TYR A 108 -8.80 6.51 -7.38
N GLY A 109 -8.70 6.10 -6.10
CA GLY A 109 -7.47 6.18 -5.34
C GLY A 109 -6.34 5.36 -5.98
N LEU A 110 -6.64 4.13 -6.39
CA LEU A 110 -5.68 3.26 -7.08
C LEU A 110 -5.14 3.91 -8.37
N ILE A 111 -6.02 4.42 -9.22
CA ILE A 111 -5.64 5.10 -10.46
C ILE A 111 -4.80 6.35 -10.15
N ARG A 112 -5.21 7.16 -9.17
CA ARG A 112 -4.48 8.36 -8.75
C ARG A 112 -3.04 8.04 -8.34
N PHE A 113 -2.84 7.01 -7.52
CA PHE A 113 -1.49 6.64 -7.09
C PHE A 113 -0.66 5.97 -8.19
N ARG A 114 -1.28 5.26 -9.14
CA ARG A 114 -0.59 4.76 -10.34
C ARG A 114 -0.06 5.93 -11.19
N VAL A 115 -0.89 6.95 -11.41
CA VAL A 115 -0.48 8.19 -12.09
C VAL A 115 0.68 8.86 -11.36
N LEU A 116 0.61 8.97 -10.03
CA LEU A 116 1.69 9.54 -9.23
C LEU A 116 3.01 8.79 -9.46
N VAL A 117 3.00 7.46 -9.37
CA VAL A 117 4.21 6.63 -9.52
C VAL A 117 4.81 6.78 -10.92
N GLU A 118 3.98 6.70 -11.97
CA GLU A 118 4.43 6.87 -13.36
C GLU A 118 5.07 8.23 -13.62
N VAL A 119 4.42 9.31 -13.16
CA VAL A 119 4.95 10.68 -13.31
C VAL A 119 6.26 10.84 -12.54
N LYS A 120 6.32 10.36 -11.29
CA LYS A 120 7.56 10.41 -10.50
C LYS A 120 8.66 9.57 -11.13
N TRP A 121 8.34 8.46 -11.79
CA TRP A 121 9.33 7.65 -12.50
C TRP A 121 9.92 8.38 -13.69
N LEU A 122 9.11 9.03 -14.52
CA LEU A 122 9.60 9.85 -15.62
C LEU A 122 10.51 10.99 -15.12
N ILE A 123 10.14 11.64 -14.01
CA ILE A 123 11.01 12.65 -13.37
C ILE A 123 12.32 12.03 -12.87
N LYS A 124 12.30 10.82 -12.31
CA LYS A 124 13.53 10.15 -11.86
C LYS A 124 14.43 9.81 -13.05
N LEU A 125 13.88 9.35 -14.16
CA LEU A 125 14.65 9.07 -15.39
C LEU A 125 15.37 10.32 -15.90
N SER A 126 14.71 11.48 -15.87
CA SER A 126 15.33 12.73 -16.33
C SER A 126 16.51 13.20 -15.47
N GLN A 127 16.59 12.71 -14.23
CA GLN A 127 17.68 13.01 -13.29
C GLN A 127 18.88 12.07 -13.44
N ILE A 128 18.82 11.07 -14.32
CA ILE A 128 19.91 10.11 -14.55
C ILE A 128 20.73 10.58 -15.77
N PRO A 129 21.98 11.07 -15.58
CA PRO A 129 22.77 11.63 -16.67
C PRO A 129 23.03 10.67 -17.84
N GLU A 130 23.04 9.37 -17.57
CA GLU A 130 23.25 8.31 -18.55
C GLU A 130 22.04 8.11 -19.49
N VAL A 131 20.84 8.49 -19.07
CA VAL A 131 19.59 8.42 -19.87
C VAL A 131 19.47 9.68 -20.74
N LYS A 132 20.31 9.79 -21.77
CA LYS A 132 20.45 11.01 -22.58
C LYS A 132 19.18 11.39 -23.35
N GLU A 133 18.34 10.41 -23.66
CA GLU A 133 17.07 10.60 -24.35
C GLU A 133 16.08 11.40 -23.48
N VAL A 134 16.19 11.31 -22.15
CA VAL A 134 15.37 12.05 -21.20
C VAL A 134 16.24 13.08 -20.48
N PRO A 135 16.47 14.27 -21.06
CA PRO A 135 17.26 15.30 -20.39
C PRO A 135 16.55 15.79 -19.13
N ASN A 136 17.32 16.29 -18.16
CA ASN A 136 16.79 16.84 -16.92
C ASN A 136 15.76 17.93 -17.20
N PHE A 137 14.60 17.80 -16.57
CA PHE A 137 13.47 18.69 -16.83
C PHE A 137 13.71 20.10 -16.30
N SER A 138 13.29 21.10 -17.07
CA SER A 138 13.18 22.48 -16.61
C SER A 138 12.22 22.61 -15.40
N GLU A 139 12.32 23.71 -14.65
CA GLU A 139 11.40 23.99 -13.54
C GLU A 139 9.93 24.07 -14.02
N GLU A 140 9.70 24.54 -15.24
CA GLU A 140 8.38 24.61 -15.87
C GLU A 140 7.82 23.20 -16.11
N ALA A 141 8.61 22.30 -16.73
CA ALA A 141 8.20 20.91 -16.97
C ALA A 141 8.00 20.14 -15.67
N GLN A 142 8.86 20.34 -14.66
CA GLN A 142 8.68 19.73 -13.34
C GLN A 142 7.39 20.22 -12.66
N SER A 143 7.10 21.52 -12.75
CA SER A 143 5.88 22.12 -12.21
C SER A 143 4.63 21.60 -12.92
N PHE A 144 4.69 21.43 -14.25
CA PHE A 144 3.60 20.83 -15.02
C PHE A 144 3.32 19.39 -14.58
N LEU A 145 4.36 18.54 -14.51
CA LEU A 145 4.22 17.15 -14.07
C LEU A 145 3.69 17.05 -12.63
N GLN A 146 4.16 17.93 -11.73
CA GLN A 146 3.63 18.01 -10.37
C GLN A 146 2.15 18.44 -10.37
N GLY A 147 1.76 19.38 -11.25
CA GLY A 147 0.37 19.77 -11.46
C GLY A 147 -0.53 18.63 -11.97
N VAL A 148 0.01 17.67 -12.75
CA VAL A 148 -0.73 16.46 -13.16
C VAL A 148 -1.05 15.58 -11.95
N ILE A 149 -0.14 15.48 -10.97
CA ILE A 149 -0.34 14.71 -9.74
C ILE A 149 -1.33 15.43 -8.82
N ASP A 150 -1.10 16.70 -8.53
CA ASP A 150 -1.86 17.46 -7.55
C ASP A 150 -3.27 17.82 -8.05
N GLY A 151 -3.42 18.00 -9.37
CA GLY A 151 -4.68 18.29 -10.04
C GLY A 151 -5.42 17.06 -10.57
N PHE A 152 -5.02 15.84 -10.20
CA PHE A 152 -5.71 14.63 -10.65
C PHE A 152 -7.17 14.62 -10.19
N SER A 153 -8.09 14.39 -11.12
CA SER A 153 -9.52 14.60 -10.92
C SER A 153 -10.37 13.35 -11.25
N MET A 154 -11.64 13.36 -10.83
CA MET A 154 -12.60 12.31 -11.20
C MET A 154 -12.76 12.16 -12.72
N ARG A 155 -12.65 13.26 -13.46
CA ARG A 155 -12.71 13.24 -14.93
C ARG A 155 -11.52 12.47 -15.51
N ASP A 156 -10.32 12.70 -14.98
CA ASP A 156 -9.12 11.99 -15.40
C ASP A 156 -9.23 10.47 -15.15
N ALA A 157 -9.76 10.08 -13.99
CA ALA A 157 -10.01 8.67 -13.69
C ALA A 157 -11.02 8.05 -14.67
N LEU A 158 -12.09 8.77 -15.03
CA LEU A 158 -13.06 8.32 -16.04
C LEU A 158 -12.42 8.20 -17.42
N ASP A 159 -11.57 9.15 -17.81
CA ASP A 159 -10.84 9.09 -19.08
C ASP A 159 -9.93 7.85 -19.13
N ILE A 160 -9.24 7.52 -18.03
CA ILE A 160 -8.45 6.28 -17.91
C ILE A 160 -9.34 5.04 -18.04
N LYS A 161 -10.51 4.97 -17.37
CA LYS A 161 -11.43 3.84 -17.52
C LYS A 161 -11.97 3.73 -18.95
N ASN A 162 -12.13 4.83 -19.67
CA ASN A 162 -12.54 4.80 -21.08
C ASN A 162 -11.44 4.26 -21.98
N ILE A 163 -10.18 4.60 -21.72
CA ILE A 163 -9.02 4.02 -22.41
C ILE A 163 -8.91 2.52 -22.11
N GLU A 164 -9.13 2.13 -20.86
CA GLU A 164 -9.08 0.73 -20.41
C GLU A 164 -10.05 -0.17 -21.17
N LYS A 165 -11.23 0.33 -21.57
CA LYS A 165 -12.18 -0.43 -22.41
C LYS A 165 -11.57 -0.86 -23.74
N MET A 166 -10.57 -0.14 -24.24
CA MET A 166 -9.85 -0.48 -25.47
C MET A 166 -8.60 -1.34 -25.20
N THR A 167 -7.85 -1.05 -24.13
CA THR A 167 -6.60 -1.76 -23.82
C THR A 167 -6.83 -3.10 -23.11
N ASN A 168 -7.98 -3.26 -22.45
CA ASN A 168 -8.27 -4.35 -21.51
C ASN A 168 -7.16 -4.56 -20.46
N HIS A 169 -6.46 -3.47 -20.11
CA HIS A 169 -5.37 -3.46 -19.14
C HIS A 169 -5.28 -2.07 -18.49
N ASP A 170 -5.45 -2.05 -17.18
CA ASP A 170 -5.54 -0.85 -16.33
C ASP A 170 -4.25 0.01 -16.29
N VAL A 171 -3.09 -0.57 -16.00
CA VAL A 171 -1.80 0.17 -15.97
C VAL A 171 -1.45 0.69 -17.36
N LYS A 172 -1.71 -0.09 -18.41
CA LYS A 172 -1.50 0.38 -19.78
C LYS A 172 -2.40 1.58 -20.13
N ALA A 173 -3.63 1.60 -19.61
CA ALA A 173 -4.52 2.75 -19.79
C ALA A 173 -3.99 4.01 -19.11
N VAL A 174 -3.37 3.89 -17.93
CA VAL A 174 -2.67 5.01 -17.27
C VAL A 174 -1.53 5.54 -18.13
N GLU A 175 -0.70 4.67 -18.72
CA GLU A 175 0.38 5.09 -19.62
C GLU A 175 -0.16 5.89 -20.81
N TYR A 176 -1.19 5.38 -21.49
CA TYR A 176 -1.81 6.09 -22.62
C TYR A 176 -2.42 7.44 -22.21
N PHE A 177 -3.09 7.49 -21.06
CA PHE A 177 -3.63 8.74 -20.52
C PHE A 177 -2.52 9.77 -20.29
N LEU A 178 -1.40 9.36 -19.68
CA LEU A 178 -0.27 10.26 -19.42
C LEU A 178 0.36 10.77 -20.71
N LYS A 179 0.53 9.91 -21.71
CA LYS A 179 1.00 10.30 -23.05
C LYS A 179 0.09 11.36 -23.67
N GLN A 180 -1.23 11.16 -23.65
CA GLN A 180 -2.21 12.14 -24.17
C GLN A 180 -2.18 13.45 -23.37
N LYS A 181 -2.20 13.37 -22.04
CA LYS A 181 -2.27 14.55 -21.15
C LYS A 181 -1.01 15.42 -21.22
N CYS A 182 0.15 14.82 -21.48
CA CYS A 182 1.43 15.54 -21.55
C CYS A 182 1.84 15.93 -22.99
N GLN A 183 1.08 15.55 -24.01
CA GLN A 183 1.45 15.76 -25.42
C GLN A 183 1.59 17.24 -25.81
N SER A 184 0.84 18.14 -25.15
CA SER A 184 0.88 19.58 -25.42
C SER A 184 2.10 20.29 -24.83
N HIS A 185 2.84 19.65 -23.91
CA HIS A 185 4.02 20.26 -23.30
C HIS A 185 5.26 20.02 -24.16
N SER A 186 5.92 21.10 -24.59
CA SER A 186 7.01 21.06 -25.58
C SER A 186 8.22 20.20 -25.18
N GLU A 187 8.58 20.18 -23.90
CA GLU A 187 9.68 19.36 -23.38
C GLU A 187 9.29 17.89 -23.19
N ILE A 188 8.20 17.64 -22.45
CA ILE A 188 7.74 16.29 -22.10
C ILE A 188 7.27 15.52 -23.34
N SER A 189 6.65 16.19 -24.31
CA SER A 189 6.21 15.58 -25.59
C SER A 189 7.33 14.86 -26.35
N LYS A 190 8.59 15.25 -26.15
CA LYS A 190 9.75 14.62 -26.80
C LYS A 190 10.14 13.27 -26.17
N VAL A 191 9.68 13.01 -24.94
CA VAL A 191 10.03 11.84 -24.13
C VAL A 191 8.80 11.04 -23.68
N ILE A 192 7.63 11.25 -24.30
CA ILE A 192 6.39 10.57 -23.92
C ILE A 192 6.49 9.05 -23.95
N GLU A 193 7.33 8.49 -24.82
CA GLU A 193 7.54 7.03 -24.90
C GLU A 193 8.32 6.47 -23.70
N PHE A 194 8.88 7.32 -22.83
CA PHE A 194 9.54 6.91 -21.59
C PHE A 194 8.59 6.80 -20.39
N PHE A 195 7.31 7.16 -20.52
CA PHE A 195 6.32 6.69 -19.55
C PHE A 195 6.33 5.16 -19.51
N HIS A 196 6.29 4.59 -18.29
CA HIS A 196 6.41 3.15 -18.06
C HIS A 196 7.72 2.51 -18.56
N PHE A 197 8.79 3.29 -18.82
CA PHE A 197 10.04 2.74 -19.35
C PHE A 197 10.61 1.63 -18.46
N ALA A 198 10.82 0.46 -19.08
CA ALA A 198 11.36 -0.78 -18.49
C ALA A 198 10.57 -1.36 -17.28
N CYS A 199 9.45 -0.75 -16.92
CA CYS A 199 8.58 -1.18 -15.84
C CYS A 199 7.79 -2.45 -16.20
N THR A 200 7.32 -3.14 -15.17
CA THR A 200 6.14 -4.02 -15.27
C THR A 200 4.96 -3.39 -14.53
N SER A 201 3.73 -3.80 -14.85
CA SER A 201 2.51 -3.36 -14.14
C SER A 201 2.64 -3.49 -12.62
N GLU A 202 3.30 -4.55 -12.15
CA GLU A 202 3.53 -4.77 -10.72
C GLU A 202 4.53 -3.81 -10.08
N ASP A 203 5.44 -3.18 -10.82
CA ASP A 203 6.28 -2.10 -10.27
C ASP A 203 5.42 -0.88 -9.90
N ILE A 204 4.37 -0.62 -10.68
CA ILE A 204 3.44 0.48 -10.43
C ILE A 204 2.43 0.10 -9.34
N ASN A 205 1.84 -1.09 -9.43
CA ASN A 205 0.78 -1.55 -8.52
C ASN A 205 1.27 -1.64 -7.08
N ASN A 206 2.40 -2.29 -6.83
CA ASN A 206 2.88 -2.48 -5.46
C ASN A 206 3.19 -1.13 -4.78
N LEU A 207 3.79 -0.18 -5.50
CA LEU A 207 4.08 1.15 -4.99
C LEU A 207 2.80 1.95 -4.77
N ALA A 208 1.84 1.86 -5.70
CA ALA A 208 0.54 2.48 -5.53
C ALA A 208 -0.19 1.93 -4.29
N HIS A 209 -0.23 0.61 -4.09
CA HIS A 209 -0.84 0.01 -2.89
C HIS A 209 -0.14 0.42 -1.60
N ALA A 210 1.20 0.46 -1.58
CA ALA A 210 1.95 0.91 -0.41
C ALA A 210 1.64 2.39 -0.08
N LEU A 211 1.52 3.25 -1.09
CA LEU A 211 1.12 4.65 -0.93
C LEU A 211 -0.34 4.81 -0.48
N ILE A 212 -1.27 4.03 -1.02
CA ILE A 212 -2.67 4.00 -0.57
C ILE A 212 -2.72 3.68 0.92
N LEU A 213 -2.02 2.63 1.35
CA LEU A 213 -2.01 2.20 2.73
C LEU A 213 -1.36 3.26 3.63
N LYS A 214 -0.23 3.83 3.21
CA LYS A 214 0.43 4.93 3.91
C LYS A 214 -0.50 6.12 4.15
N GLU A 215 -1.17 6.58 3.10
CA GLU A 215 -2.03 7.76 3.18
C GLU A 215 -3.31 7.49 3.96
N ALA A 216 -3.92 6.31 3.80
CA ALA A 216 -5.08 5.92 4.59
C ALA A 216 -4.75 5.77 6.09
N LEU A 217 -3.59 5.19 6.43
CA LEU A 217 -3.13 5.10 7.81
C LEU A 217 -2.94 6.49 8.41
N ASN A 218 -2.20 7.36 7.74
CA ASN A 218 -1.84 8.68 8.27
C ASN A 218 -3.02 9.67 8.29
N SER A 219 -3.86 9.66 7.27
CA SER A 219 -4.92 10.65 7.10
C SER A 219 -6.23 10.26 7.77
N VAL A 220 -6.46 8.96 8.02
CA VAL A 220 -7.75 8.47 8.53
C VAL A 220 -7.57 7.60 9.77
N LEU A 221 -6.84 6.49 9.66
CA LEU A 221 -6.83 5.49 10.74
C LEU A 221 -6.17 6.02 12.01
N PHE A 222 -4.98 6.59 11.90
CA PHE A 222 -4.23 7.10 13.03
C PHE A 222 -4.94 8.24 13.78
N PRO A 223 -5.51 9.26 13.11
CA PRO A 223 -6.34 10.25 13.79
C PRO A 223 -7.48 9.62 14.60
N VAL A 224 -8.21 8.64 14.03
CA VAL A 224 -9.31 7.96 14.72
C VAL A 224 -8.82 7.12 15.91
N MET A 225 -7.67 6.46 15.78
CA MET A 225 -7.04 5.75 16.89
C MET A 225 -6.65 6.71 18.02
N ASP A 226 -6.06 7.85 17.68
CA ASP A 226 -5.62 8.86 18.63
C ASP A 226 -6.84 9.47 19.38
N GLU A 227 -7.96 9.75 18.68
CA GLU A 227 -9.23 10.17 19.29
C GLU A 227 -9.80 9.13 20.27
N LEU A 228 -9.76 7.84 19.89
CA LEU A 228 -10.23 6.76 20.76
C LEU A 228 -9.36 6.63 22.02
N ILE A 229 -8.04 6.69 21.86
CA ILE A 229 -7.09 6.68 22.97
C ILE A 229 -7.36 7.85 23.90
N GLU A 230 -7.57 9.05 23.37
CA GLU A 230 -7.90 10.24 24.15
C GLU A 230 -9.21 10.07 24.93
N ALA A 231 -10.24 9.50 24.30
CA ALA A 231 -11.51 9.21 24.98
C ALA A 231 -11.31 8.29 26.20
N PHE A 232 -10.54 7.20 26.07
CA PHE A 232 -10.20 6.33 27.20
C PHE A 232 -9.36 7.05 28.26
N CYS A 233 -8.40 7.90 27.85
CA CYS A 233 -7.61 8.70 28.79
C CYS A 233 -8.49 9.66 29.60
N ASN A 234 -9.48 10.29 28.97
CA ASN A 234 -10.41 11.20 29.62
C ASN A 234 -11.35 10.45 30.57
N MET A 235 -11.85 9.27 30.17
CA MET A 235 -12.60 8.39 31.07
C MET A 235 -11.76 7.93 32.26
N ALA A 236 -10.49 7.59 32.04
CA ALA A 236 -9.58 7.19 33.10
C ALA A 236 -9.40 8.30 34.15
N LYS A 237 -9.07 9.52 33.70
CA LYS A 237 -8.87 10.68 34.58
C LYS A 237 -10.13 11.07 35.34
N LYS A 238 -11.27 11.18 34.64
CA LYS A 238 -12.56 11.58 35.24
C LYS A 238 -13.01 10.62 36.34
N ASN A 239 -12.74 9.32 36.16
CA ASN A 239 -13.21 8.26 37.05
C ASN A 239 -12.11 7.68 37.96
N ALA A 240 -10.95 8.36 38.07
CA ALA A 240 -9.77 7.85 38.79
C ALA A 240 -10.06 7.53 40.26
N HIS A 241 -10.96 8.28 40.88
CA HIS A 241 -11.33 8.17 42.30
C HIS A 241 -12.54 7.26 42.57
N ILE A 242 -13.21 6.72 41.54
CA ILE A 242 -14.45 5.94 41.71
C ILE A 242 -14.06 4.49 42.05
N PRO A 243 -14.25 4.02 43.30
CA PRO A 243 -13.97 2.63 43.66
C PRO A 243 -14.96 1.69 42.97
N MET A 244 -14.48 0.51 42.60
CA MET A 244 -15.27 -0.53 41.93
C MET A 244 -14.89 -1.90 42.48
N LEU A 245 -15.88 -2.76 42.69
CA LEU A 245 -15.64 -4.16 43.02
C LEU A 245 -15.13 -4.91 41.79
N SER A 246 -13.91 -5.43 41.86
CA SER A 246 -13.32 -6.17 40.74
C SER A 246 -13.96 -7.55 40.59
N ARG A 247 -13.83 -8.13 39.39
CA ARG A 247 -14.19 -9.53 39.13
C ARG A 247 -13.06 -10.29 38.44
N THR A 248 -12.65 -11.40 39.03
CA THR A 248 -11.71 -12.37 38.42
C THR A 248 -12.42 -13.70 38.26
N HIS A 249 -12.36 -14.31 37.07
CA HIS A 249 -13.20 -15.47 36.73
C HIS A 249 -14.71 -15.23 36.96
N GLY A 250 -15.14 -13.97 36.84
CA GLY A 250 -16.52 -13.55 37.14
C GLY A 250 -16.88 -13.45 38.63
N GLN A 251 -15.97 -13.84 39.54
CA GLN A 251 -16.18 -13.80 40.99
C GLN A 251 -15.61 -12.54 41.63
N THR A 252 -16.17 -12.12 42.75
CA THR A 252 -15.72 -10.96 43.53
C THR A 252 -14.23 -11.04 43.88
N ALA A 253 -13.52 -9.96 43.62
CA ALA A 253 -12.09 -9.82 43.90
C ALA A 253 -11.80 -8.48 44.62
N PRO A 254 -10.57 -8.25 45.13
CA PRO A 254 -10.22 -7.00 45.79
C PRO A 254 -10.55 -5.75 44.96
N PRO A 255 -10.93 -4.62 45.60
CA PRO A 255 -11.36 -3.42 44.90
C PRO A 255 -10.33 -2.85 43.91
N THR A 256 -10.82 -2.20 42.87
CA THR A 256 -10.07 -1.38 41.90
C THR A 256 -10.73 0.01 41.80
N THR A 257 -10.30 0.85 40.85
CA THR A 257 -11.06 2.03 40.44
C THR A 257 -11.49 1.95 38.99
N LEU A 258 -12.66 2.49 38.65
CA LEU A 258 -13.15 2.55 37.26
C LEU A 258 -12.12 3.24 36.37
N GLY A 259 -11.52 4.33 36.85
CA GLY A 259 -10.49 5.04 36.10
C GLY A 259 -9.24 4.20 35.82
N LYS A 260 -8.78 3.38 36.78
CA LYS A 260 -7.64 2.47 36.58
C LYS A 260 -7.95 1.40 35.53
N GLU A 261 -9.16 0.86 35.49
CA GLU A 261 -9.55 -0.10 34.45
C GLU A 261 -9.61 0.56 33.05
N MET A 262 -10.09 1.80 32.93
CA MET A 262 -10.04 2.53 31.66
C MET A 262 -8.61 2.88 31.22
N ALA A 263 -7.72 3.19 32.18
CA ALA A 263 -6.31 3.47 31.90
C ALA A 263 -5.59 2.26 31.28
N ILE A 264 -5.92 1.03 31.72
CA ILE A 264 -5.36 -0.20 31.13
C ILE A 264 -5.67 -0.28 29.62
N PHE A 265 -6.90 0.04 29.21
CA PHE A 265 -7.25 0.07 27.78
C PHE A 265 -6.48 1.17 27.03
N ALA A 266 -6.42 2.39 27.58
CA ALA A 266 -5.67 3.49 26.97
C ALA A 266 -4.20 3.12 26.74
N THR A 267 -3.54 2.53 27.75
CA THR A 267 -2.14 2.11 27.65
C THR A 267 -1.92 1.05 26.57
N ARG A 268 -2.78 0.04 26.50
CA ARG A 268 -2.68 -1.02 25.48
C ARG A 268 -2.90 -0.48 24.08
N LEU A 269 -3.96 0.31 23.87
CA LEU A 269 -4.26 0.92 22.57
C LEU A 269 -3.13 1.86 22.11
N SER A 270 -2.55 2.64 23.03
CA SER A 270 -1.41 3.51 22.71
C SER A 270 -0.20 2.72 22.23
N LYS A 271 0.05 1.55 22.85
CA LYS A 271 1.14 0.66 22.45
C LYS A 271 0.91 0.08 21.06
N GLU A 272 -0.26 -0.45 20.77
CA GLU A 272 -0.60 -0.98 19.43
C GLU A 272 -0.51 0.11 18.36
N ARG A 273 -1.03 1.30 18.64
CA ARG A 273 -0.93 2.46 17.74
C ARG A 273 0.52 2.80 17.42
N GLN A 274 1.39 2.78 18.42
CA GLN A 274 2.82 3.03 18.25
C GLN A 274 3.47 1.92 17.41
N ASP A 275 3.17 0.66 17.70
CA ASP A 275 3.77 -0.49 17.00
C ASP A 275 3.37 -0.48 15.52
N ILE A 276 2.09 -0.22 15.22
CA ILE A 276 1.60 -0.07 13.84
C ILE A 276 2.33 1.08 13.12
N SER A 277 2.56 2.22 13.80
CA SER A 277 3.25 3.36 13.20
C SER A 277 4.71 3.11 12.84
N GLN A 278 5.32 2.07 13.42
CA GLN A 278 6.72 1.70 13.17
C GLN A 278 6.88 0.68 12.03
N ILE A 279 5.78 0.14 11.51
CA ILE A 279 5.82 -0.82 10.40
C ILE A 279 6.28 -0.09 9.12
N GLY A 280 7.44 -0.49 8.60
CA GLY A 280 7.94 0.01 7.33
C GLY A 280 7.12 -0.50 6.16
N LEU A 281 6.41 0.40 5.46
CA LEU A 281 5.71 0.07 4.23
C LEU A 281 6.71 -0.13 3.09
N LEU A 282 6.83 -1.36 2.60
CA LEU A 282 7.80 -1.71 1.58
C LEU A 282 7.28 -1.44 0.16
N GLY A 283 8.20 -1.07 -0.71
CA GLY A 283 8.00 -0.97 -2.15
C GLY A 283 9.11 -1.72 -2.90
N LYS A 284 8.76 -2.27 -4.07
CA LYS A 284 9.68 -2.88 -5.02
C LYS A 284 9.62 -2.18 -6.37
N PHE A 285 10.75 -2.16 -7.05
CA PHE A 285 10.85 -1.59 -8.39
C PHE A 285 12.00 -2.30 -9.11
N ALA A 286 11.68 -3.37 -9.85
CA ALA A 286 12.70 -4.30 -10.34
C ALA A 286 12.34 -4.99 -11.66
N GLY A 287 11.32 -4.51 -12.36
CA GLY A 287 10.89 -5.05 -13.64
C GLY A 287 10.13 -6.37 -13.51
N ALA A 288 9.96 -7.03 -14.66
CA ALA A 288 9.07 -8.17 -14.84
C ALA A 288 9.28 -9.32 -13.84
N ILE A 289 10.53 -9.67 -13.49
CA ILE A 289 10.82 -10.81 -12.61
C ILE A 289 11.79 -10.47 -11.46
N GLY A 290 11.98 -9.18 -11.18
CA GLY A 290 12.82 -8.74 -10.06
C GLY A 290 14.32 -8.62 -10.34
N ASN A 291 14.74 -8.70 -11.61
CA ASN A 291 16.15 -8.77 -12.02
C ASN A 291 16.59 -7.61 -12.92
N TYR A 292 15.76 -6.58 -13.12
CA TYR A 292 16.10 -5.40 -13.93
C TYR A 292 16.40 -5.69 -15.41
N ASN A 293 16.03 -6.86 -15.96
CA ASN A 293 16.43 -7.32 -17.29
C ASN A 293 16.23 -6.26 -18.40
N ALA A 294 15.03 -5.68 -18.52
CA ALA A 294 14.74 -4.67 -19.54
C ALA A 294 15.58 -3.39 -19.36
N HIS A 295 15.82 -3.00 -18.10
CA HIS A 295 16.62 -1.85 -17.75
C HIS A 295 18.09 -2.07 -18.15
N LEU A 296 18.65 -3.23 -17.80
CA LEU A 296 20.05 -3.59 -18.09
C LEU A 296 20.32 -3.77 -19.58
N VAL A 297 19.34 -4.24 -20.35
CA VAL A 297 19.47 -4.35 -21.82
C VAL A 297 19.54 -2.97 -22.46
N ALA A 298 18.74 -2.02 -21.99
CA ALA A 298 18.70 -0.67 -22.54
C ALA A 298 19.89 0.18 -22.08
N TYR A 299 20.25 0.11 -20.79
CA TYR A 299 21.35 0.84 -20.20
C TYR A 299 22.15 -0.07 -19.25
N PRO A 300 23.18 -0.76 -19.77
CA PRO A 300 23.96 -1.74 -19.01
C PRO A 300 24.89 -1.09 -17.98
N ASP A 301 25.29 0.16 -18.19
CA ASP A 301 26.26 0.87 -17.34
C ASP A 301 25.61 1.53 -16.12
N ILE A 302 24.27 1.56 -16.05
CA ILE A 302 23.53 2.14 -14.92
C ILE A 302 23.37 1.09 -13.82
N TYR A 303 23.73 1.46 -12.59
CA TYR A 303 23.49 0.62 -11.43
C TYR A 303 22.03 0.71 -10.94
N TRP A 304 21.14 0.00 -11.64
CA TRP A 304 19.68 0.06 -11.45
C TRP A 304 19.17 -0.26 -10.03
N LEU A 305 19.90 -1.07 -9.26
CA LEU A 305 19.54 -1.36 -7.87
C LEU A 305 19.55 -0.08 -7.02
N SER A 306 20.57 0.78 -7.17
CA SER A 306 20.65 2.06 -6.45
C SER A 306 19.57 3.03 -6.91
N ILE A 307 19.32 3.10 -8.23
CA ILE A 307 18.27 3.95 -8.79
C ILE A 307 16.89 3.55 -8.25
N ALA A 308 16.60 2.25 -8.21
CA ALA A 308 15.36 1.72 -7.67
C ALA A 308 15.22 2.00 -6.17
N GLU A 309 16.29 1.81 -5.38
CA GLU A 309 16.29 2.11 -3.95
C GLU A 309 16.01 3.60 -3.68
N GLU A 310 16.70 4.49 -4.40
CA GLU A 310 16.48 5.93 -4.33
C GLU A 310 15.05 6.30 -4.73
N PHE A 311 14.54 5.73 -5.81
CA PHE A 311 13.18 5.98 -6.29
C PHE A 311 12.14 5.58 -5.25
N VAL A 312 12.20 4.34 -4.73
CA VAL A 312 11.24 3.86 -3.71
C VAL A 312 11.32 4.69 -2.43
N LYS A 313 12.54 5.04 -1.97
CA LYS A 313 12.72 5.90 -0.79
C LYS A 313 12.22 7.32 -1.02
N SER A 314 12.30 7.85 -2.24
CA SER A 314 11.77 9.19 -2.57
C SER A 314 10.25 9.27 -2.45
N LEU A 315 9.54 8.13 -2.59
CA LEU A 315 8.11 8.00 -2.31
C LEU A 315 7.81 7.88 -0.79
N GLY A 316 8.85 7.88 0.04
CA GLY A 316 8.80 7.67 1.48
C GLY A 316 8.37 6.26 1.86
N LEU A 317 8.78 5.26 1.06
CA LEU A 317 8.60 3.84 1.32
C LEU A 317 9.95 3.20 1.69
N SER A 318 9.89 2.03 2.32
CA SER A 318 11.07 1.19 2.55
C SER A 318 11.36 0.36 1.30
N PHE A 319 12.63 0.21 0.92
CA PHE A 319 12.99 -0.53 -0.29
C PHE A 319 13.11 -2.03 -0.04
N ASN A 320 12.52 -2.86 -0.91
CA ASN A 320 12.74 -4.31 -0.92
C ASN A 320 13.59 -4.73 -2.14
N PRO A 321 14.86 -5.14 -1.94
CA PRO A 321 15.77 -5.49 -3.03
C PRO A 321 15.58 -6.89 -3.62
N TYR A 322 14.89 -7.82 -2.94
CA TYR A 322 14.77 -9.22 -3.37
C TYR A 322 13.30 -9.62 -3.56
N VAL A 323 12.85 -9.66 -4.82
CA VAL A 323 11.44 -9.81 -5.18
C VAL A 323 11.25 -10.64 -6.44
N THR A 324 10.06 -11.23 -6.59
CA THR A 324 9.57 -11.78 -7.86
C THR A 324 8.66 -10.76 -8.55
N GLN A 325 7.93 -11.16 -9.61
CA GLN A 325 6.93 -10.30 -10.24
C GLN A 325 5.81 -9.91 -9.27
N GLY A 326 5.09 -10.93 -8.78
CA GLY A 326 3.88 -10.82 -7.98
C GLY A 326 4.16 -10.61 -6.50
N TYR A 327 5.12 -9.73 -6.20
CA TYR A 327 5.32 -9.30 -4.82
C TYR A 327 4.12 -8.46 -4.38
N MET A 328 3.10 -9.12 -3.85
CA MET A 328 2.08 -8.51 -3.02
C MET A 328 2.70 -8.44 -1.63
N GLY A 329 3.04 -7.23 -1.17
CA GLY A 329 3.83 -7.00 0.04
C GLY A 329 3.48 -7.95 1.19
N LEU A 330 4.40 -8.87 1.51
CA LEU A 330 4.34 -9.84 2.61
C LEU A 330 4.12 -9.19 4.00
N TYR A 331 3.97 -7.87 4.07
CA TYR A 331 3.85 -7.05 5.28
C TYR A 331 2.52 -6.33 5.40
N ILE A 332 1.59 -6.51 4.44
CA ILE A 332 0.16 -6.40 4.78
C ILE A 332 -0.12 -7.32 5.99
N PHE A 333 0.56 -8.47 6.10
CA PHE A 333 0.50 -9.37 7.27
C PHE A 333 1.17 -8.83 8.54
N GLY A 334 2.04 -7.83 8.48
CA GLY A 334 2.53 -7.16 9.69
C GLY A 334 1.50 -6.18 10.25
N LEU A 335 0.57 -5.71 9.39
CA LEU A 335 -0.51 -4.80 9.72
C LEU A 335 -1.85 -5.50 10.01
N LEU A 336 -2.04 -6.73 9.51
CA LEU A 336 -3.18 -7.62 9.77
C LEU A 336 -2.91 -8.55 10.95
#